data_AF-A0A2X0KWH2-F1
#
_entry.id   AF-A0A2X0KWH2-F1
#
_cell.length_a   1.000
_cell.length_b   1.000
_cell.length_c   1.000
_cell.angle_alpha   90.00
_cell.angle_beta   90.00
_cell.angle_gamma   90.00
#
_symmetry.space_group_name_H-M   'P 1'
#
loop_
_entity.id
_entity.type
_entity.pdbx_description
1 polymer ?
#
loop_
_entity_poly.entity_id
_entity_poly.type
_entity_poly.pdbx_seq_one_letter_code
_entity_poly.pdbx_strand_id
1 'polypeptide(L)'
;MSPSVEGLNLHPYLLLPGDSKRLATLLESLIRSSSSSAPPSTSTSPTETTTTTTTTTTSSSPSLTPSPELKLYSDILYANHHSLGLSLSYKPNSKTSKLPKVIDEINWAKLKLVGVDVYNPETWKGQESKGTENKKKLEYRPFPRYPIVISVPASAVADAPTSTTTKNTTTATSDPSSPTTVLVHPTTQAHDFTSSLGEPDRKGGGAGSMGIWCEWTQLGVMVEFASAGLEAWDKGRDVRWMVLSLFERGDEVVVEGAEAKDR
;
A
#
# COMPACT_ATOMS: atom_id res chain seq x y z
N MET A 1 29.70 2.77 -4.76
CA MET A 1 28.79 1.78 -4.14
C MET A 1 27.67 2.57 -3.47
N SER A 2 26.49 2.60 -4.07
CA SER A 2 25.34 3.26 -3.46
C SER A 2 24.88 2.45 -2.24
N PRO A 3 24.56 3.08 -1.10
CA PRO A 3 24.07 2.36 0.07
C PRO A 3 22.77 1.62 -0.30
N SER A 4 22.70 0.33 0.04
CA SER A 4 21.47 -0.44 -0.09
C SER A 4 20.44 0.15 0.88
N VAL A 5 19.40 0.79 0.35
CA VAL A 5 18.30 1.29 1.16
C VAL A 5 17.48 0.10 1.64
N GLU A 6 17.52 -0.19 2.94
CA GLU A 6 16.66 -1.20 3.57
C GLU A 6 15.22 -0.67 3.64
N GLY A 7 14.50 -0.75 2.53
CA GLY A 7 13.07 -0.44 2.44
C GLY A 7 12.27 -1.66 1.99
N LEU A 8 10.96 -1.65 2.23
CA LEU A 8 10.11 -2.68 1.64
C LEU A 8 9.89 -2.34 0.17
N ASN A 9 10.48 -3.12 -0.72
CA ASN A 9 10.22 -3.02 -2.15
C ASN A 9 8.88 -3.66 -2.48
N LEU A 10 7.81 -2.87 -2.39
CA LEU A 10 6.50 -3.23 -2.93
C LEU A 10 6.51 -2.93 -4.42
N HIS A 11 7.23 -3.74 -5.18
CA HIS A 11 7.19 -3.62 -6.62
C HIS A 11 5.80 -4.03 -7.12
N PRO A 12 5.21 -3.34 -8.11
CA PRO A 12 4.05 -3.85 -8.86
C PRO A 12 4.25 -5.27 -9.41
N TYR A 13 5.49 -5.77 -9.45
CA TYR A 13 5.79 -7.14 -9.86
C TYR A 13 5.39 -8.19 -8.81
N LEU A 14 5.13 -7.81 -7.56
CA LEU A 14 4.50 -8.70 -6.57
C LEU A 14 3.11 -9.17 -7.02
N LEU A 15 2.50 -8.49 -7.99
CA LEU A 15 1.22 -8.84 -8.60
C LEU A 15 1.37 -9.76 -9.82
N LEU A 16 2.60 -10.07 -10.27
CA LEU A 16 2.81 -10.97 -11.40
C LEU A 16 2.39 -12.41 -11.04
N PRO A 17 1.80 -13.16 -12.00
CA PRO A 17 1.48 -14.56 -11.80
C PRO A 17 2.71 -15.38 -11.39
N GLY A 18 2.63 -16.08 -10.24
CA GLY A 18 3.69 -16.97 -9.74
C GLY A 18 4.42 -16.49 -8.48
N ASP A 19 4.23 -15.22 -8.07
CA ASP A 19 4.94 -14.62 -6.93
C ASP A 19 4.26 -14.79 -5.57
N SER A 20 3.28 -15.69 -5.45
CA SER A 20 2.55 -15.98 -4.20
C SER A 20 3.47 -16.38 -3.04
N LYS A 21 4.59 -17.05 -3.32
CA LYS A 21 5.62 -17.38 -2.31
C LYS A 21 6.30 -16.14 -1.74
N ARG A 22 6.55 -15.11 -2.57
CA ARG A 22 7.18 -13.86 -2.12
C ARG A 22 6.23 -13.08 -1.23
N LEU A 23 4.95 -13.00 -1.60
CA LEU A 23 3.92 -12.38 -0.78
C LEU A 23 3.76 -13.11 0.57
N ALA A 24 3.70 -14.43 0.57
CA ALA A 24 3.65 -15.22 1.80
C ALA A 24 4.88 -14.96 2.69
N THR A 25 6.08 -14.97 2.11
CA THR A 25 7.33 -14.66 2.84
C THR A 25 7.31 -13.23 3.40
N LEU A 26 6.77 -12.28 2.65
CA LEU A 26 6.61 -10.90 3.08
C LEU A 26 5.64 -10.79 4.25
N LEU A 27 4.46 -11.40 4.16
CA LEU A 27 3.47 -11.41 5.24
C LEU A 27 4.06 -12.03 6.52
N GLU A 28 4.74 -13.16 6.40
CA GLU A 28 5.44 -13.81 7.52
C GLU A 28 6.51 -12.89 8.13
N SER A 29 7.29 -12.19 7.30
CA SER A 29 8.28 -11.22 7.77
C SER A 29 7.62 -10.05 8.50
N LEU A 30 6.51 -9.51 7.98
CA LEU A 30 5.79 -8.40 8.62
C LEU A 30 5.18 -8.83 9.96
N ILE A 31 4.60 -10.03 10.02
CA ILE A 31 4.03 -10.59 11.25
C ILE A 31 5.11 -10.76 12.31
N ARG A 32 6.26 -11.35 11.94
CA ARG A 32 7.39 -11.53 12.87
C ARG A 32 7.93 -10.20 13.41
N SER A 33 8.08 -9.20 12.53
CA SER A 33 8.53 -7.87 12.96
C SER A 33 7.52 -7.20 13.90
N SER A 34 6.22 -7.40 13.69
CA SER A 34 5.18 -6.82 14.55
C SER A 34 5.14 -7.41 15.96
N SER A 35 5.58 -8.66 16.14
CA SER A 35 5.62 -9.32 17.46
C SER A 35 6.85 -8.97 18.31
N SER A 36 7.89 -8.37 17.72
CA SER A 36 9.19 -8.17 18.39
C SER A 36 9.30 -6.85 19.18
N SER A 37 8.30 -5.98 19.18
CA SER A 37 8.37 -4.66 19.82
C SER A 37 8.05 -4.68 21.33
N ALA A 38 8.51 -5.71 22.05
CA ALA A 38 8.46 -5.65 23.51
C ALA A 38 9.29 -4.43 23.96
N PRO A 39 8.71 -3.49 24.73
CA PRO A 39 9.43 -2.30 25.16
C PRO A 39 10.65 -2.74 26.00
N PRO A 40 11.83 -2.13 25.81
CA PRO A 40 12.98 -2.42 26.65
C PRO A 40 12.61 -2.06 28.09
N SER A 41 12.48 -3.08 28.95
CA SER A 41 12.27 -2.90 30.38
C SER A 41 13.54 -2.30 30.97
N THR A 42 13.54 -0.98 31.16
CA THR A 42 14.56 -0.26 31.92
C THR A 42 14.42 -0.63 33.40
N SER A 43 15.04 -1.72 33.82
CA SER A 43 15.23 -2.07 35.22
C SER A 43 16.48 -1.37 35.75
N THR A 44 16.28 -0.45 36.70
CA THR A 44 17.33 0.26 37.44
C THR A 44 17.77 -0.53 38.68
N SER A 45 19.05 -0.88 38.69
CA SER A 45 20.00 -1.06 39.81
C SER A 45 19.94 -2.27 40.77
N PRO A 46 21.11 -2.65 41.33
CA PRO A 46 21.35 -3.95 41.95
C PRO A 46 21.43 -3.88 43.49
N THR A 47 20.92 -4.92 44.16
CA THR A 47 21.38 -5.28 45.50
C THR A 47 21.62 -6.79 45.51
N GLU A 48 22.86 -7.17 45.78
CA GLU A 48 23.39 -8.52 45.77
C GLU A 48 22.64 -9.43 46.76
N THR A 49 22.13 -10.57 46.28
CA THR A 49 22.02 -11.81 47.09
C THR A 49 21.98 -13.01 46.14
N THR A 50 23.02 -13.82 46.22
CA THR A 50 23.21 -15.10 45.55
C THR A 50 22.02 -16.04 45.78
N THR A 51 21.21 -16.33 44.75
CA THR A 51 20.30 -17.49 44.77
C THR A 51 20.23 -18.14 43.38
N THR A 52 20.53 -19.44 43.41
CA THR A 52 20.43 -20.51 42.41
C THR A 52 19.52 -20.24 41.20
N THR A 53 20.13 -20.21 40.01
CA THR A 53 19.47 -20.04 38.71
C THR A 53 18.78 -21.33 38.28
N THR A 54 17.45 -21.41 38.45
CA THR A 54 16.61 -22.42 37.79
C THR A 54 16.24 -21.89 36.41
N THR A 55 16.86 -22.40 35.36
CA THR A 55 16.51 -22.10 33.96
C THR A 55 15.16 -22.74 33.62
N THR A 56 14.08 -22.00 33.81
CA THR A 56 12.75 -22.38 33.35
C THR A 56 12.65 -22.06 31.86
N THR A 57 12.83 -23.07 31.01
CA THR A 57 12.53 -23.01 29.58
C THR A 57 11.02 -22.86 29.40
N THR A 58 10.53 -21.62 29.37
CA THR A 58 9.16 -21.31 28.98
C THR A 58 9.01 -21.59 27.49
N SER A 59 8.40 -22.73 27.17
CA SER A 59 7.96 -23.06 25.82
C SER A 59 6.92 -22.04 25.38
N SER A 60 7.35 -21.01 24.65
CA SER A 60 6.44 -20.07 24.00
C SER A 60 5.57 -20.84 23.01
N SER A 61 4.31 -21.01 23.34
CA SER A 61 3.28 -21.50 22.42
C SER A 61 3.34 -20.66 21.13
N PRO A 62 3.24 -21.28 19.94
CA PRO A 62 3.29 -20.54 18.69
C PRO A 62 2.17 -19.50 18.70
N SER A 63 2.53 -18.23 18.72
CA SER A 63 1.58 -17.13 18.61
C SER A 63 0.86 -17.29 17.28
N LEU A 64 -0.43 -17.65 17.32
CA LEU A 64 -1.25 -17.78 16.14
C LEU A 64 -1.21 -16.45 15.39
N THR A 65 -0.66 -16.46 14.18
CA THR A 65 -0.69 -15.33 13.29
C THR A 65 -2.16 -14.94 13.05
N PRO A 66 -2.56 -13.67 13.27
CA PRO A 66 -3.95 -13.29 13.13
C PRO A 66 -4.42 -13.53 11.68
N SER A 67 -5.48 -14.31 11.53
CA SER A 67 -6.09 -14.58 10.23
C SER A 67 -6.69 -13.30 9.64
N PRO A 68 -6.56 -13.05 8.33
CA PRO A 68 -7.18 -11.90 7.69
C PRO A 68 -8.71 -11.96 7.78
N GLU A 69 -9.36 -10.79 7.78
CA GLU A 69 -10.80 -10.68 7.54
C GLU A 69 -11.08 -10.76 6.04
N LEU A 70 -11.78 -11.81 5.61
CA LEU A 70 -12.14 -12.03 4.21
C LEU A 70 -13.46 -11.33 3.87
N LYS A 71 -13.46 -10.51 2.81
CA LYS A 71 -14.67 -9.89 2.25
C LYS A 71 -14.82 -10.28 0.80
N LEU A 72 -15.91 -10.98 0.49
CA LEU A 72 -16.18 -11.53 -0.83
C LEU A 72 -17.24 -10.70 -1.55
N TYR A 73 -16.91 -10.24 -2.75
CA TYR A 73 -17.82 -9.60 -3.69
C TYR A 73 -17.93 -10.45 -4.96
N SER A 74 -18.83 -10.07 -5.88
CA SER A 74 -19.10 -10.85 -7.10
C SER A 74 -17.87 -11.01 -8.01
N ASP A 75 -16.95 -10.05 -7.98
CA ASP A 75 -15.83 -9.92 -8.90
C ASP A 75 -14.46 -9.87 -8.20
N ILE A 76 -14.43 -9.63 -6.89
CA ILE A 76 -13.20 -9.46 -6.11
C ILE A 76 -13.31 -10.04 -4.70
N LEU A 77 -12.21 -10.59 -4.21
CA LEU A 77 -12.03 -11.02 -2.82
C LEU A 77 -11.00 -10.13 -2.15
N TYR A 78 -11.33 -9.56 -1.00
CA TYR A 78 -10.38 -8.84 -0.16
C TYR A 78 -9.95 -9.70 1.03
N ALA A 79 -8.66 -9.75 1.31
CA ALA A 79 -8.08 -10.27 2.54
C ALA A 79 -7.49 -9.10 3.35
N ASN A 80 -8.24 -8.64 4.34
CA ASN A 80 -7.90 -7.46 5.14
C ASN A 80 -7.07 -7.90 6.36
N HIS A 81 -5.80 -7.53 6.38
CA HIS A 81 -4.88 -7.74 7.50
C HIS A 81 -4.83 -6.48 8.37
N HIS A 82 -5.90 -6.23 9.15
CA HIS A 82 -6.04 -5.05 10.00
C HIS A 82 -4.85 -4.80 10.93
N SER A 83 -4.31 -5.86 11.53
CA SER A 83 -3.15 -5.79 12.42
C SER A 83 -1.85 -5.36 11.73
N LEU A 84 -1.78 -5.50 10.40
CA LEU A 84 -0.62 -5.14 9.59
C LEU A 84 -0.82 -3.82 8.82
N GLY A 85 -2.01 -3.22 8.84
CA GLY A 85 -2.30 -2.05 8.01
C GLY A 85 -2.30 -2.36 6.51
N LEU A 86 -2.76 -3.55 6.13
CA LEU A 86 -2.66 -4.04 4.76
C LEU A 86 -4.00 -4.66 4.31
N SER A 87 -4.40 -4.42 3.07
CA SER A 87 -5.46 -5.19 2.39
C SER A 87 -4.95 -5.75 1.07
N LEU A 88 -5.33 -6.97 0.76
CA LEU A 88 -4.95 -7.68 -0.46
C LEU A 88 -6.19 -7.99 -1.28
N SER A 89 -6.18 -7.64 -2.56
CA SER A 89 -7.32 -7.81 -3.45
C SER A 89 -7.04 -8.87 -4.50
N TYR A 90 -7.94 -9.84 -4.63
CA TYR A 90 -7.79 -10.99 -5.53
C TYR A 90 -8.95 -11.07 -6.52
N LYS A 91 -8.62 -11.37 -7.78
CA LYS A 91 -9.60 -11.67 -8.85
C LYS A 91 -9.40 -13.08 -9.39
N PRO A 92 -10.43 -13.69 -10.02
CA PRO A 92 -10.24 -14.91 -10.79
C PRO A 92 -9.14 -14.74 -11.85
N ASN A 93 -8.27 -15.73 -12.00
CA ASN A 93 -7.18 -15.70 -12.96
C ASN A 93 -7.69 -15.78 -14.43
N SER A 94 -8.84 -16.41 -14.64
CA SER A 94 -9.49 -16.48 -15.95
C SER A 94 -10.71 -15.56 -16.01
N LYS A 95 -10.86 -14.83 -17.14
CA LYS A 95 -12.04 -14.00 -17.44
C LYS A 95 -13.35 -14.80 -17.43
N THR A 96 -13.31 -16.12 -17.68
CA THR A 96 -14.50 -16.98 -17.68
C THR A 96 -14.82 -17.55 -16.29
N SER A 97 -13.88 -17.48 -15.35
CA SER A 97 -14.09 -17.97 -13.99
C SER A 97 -14.76 -16.90 -13.14
N LYS A 98 -15.77 -17.31 -12.36
CA LYS A 98 -16.43 -16.46 -11.38
C LYS A 98 -15.94 -16.83 -9.98
N LEU A 99 -15.96 -15.87 -9.07
CA LEU A 99 -15.79 -16.17 -7.65
C LEU A 99 -16.98 -17.01 -7.16
N PRO A 100 -16.76 -17.90 -6.17
CA PRO A 100 -17.86 -18.60 -5.51
C PRO A 100 -18.75 -17.61 -4.75
N LYS A 101 -19.91 -18.08 -4.27
CA LYS A 101 -20.80 -17.26 -3.43
C LYS A 101 -20.42 -17.28 -1.96
N VAL A 102 -19.65 -18.28 -1.54
CA VAL A 102 -19.26 -18.53 -0.14
C VAL A 102 -17.75 -18.60 -0.04
N ILE A 103 -17.21 -18.07 1.07
CA ILE A 103 -15.76 -17.98 1.30
C ILE A 103 -15.09 -19.36 1.40
N ASP A 104 -15.77 -20.34 1.99
CA ASP A 104 -15.22 -21.69 2.19
C ASP A 104 -15.01 -22.46 0.87
N GLU A 105 -15.63 -22.02 -0.22
CA GLU A 105 -15.50 -22.60 -1.56
C GLU A 105 -14.36 -21.97 -2.38
N ILE A 106 -13.62 -21.01 -1.82
CA ILE A 106 -12.57 -20.29 -2.53
C ILE A 106 -11.40 -21.22 -2.83
N ASN A 107 -11.13 -21.38 -4.13
CA ASN A 107 -9.91 -22.02 -4.60
C ASN A 107 -8.83 -20.96 -4.86
N TRP A 108 -7.96 -20.75 -3.87
CA TRP A 108 -6.85 -19.78 -3.93
C TRP A 108 -5.94 -19.96 -5.14
N ALA A 109 -5.77 -21.19 -5.65
CA ALA A 109 -4.93 -21.45 -6.83
C ALA A 109 -5.54 -20.91 -8.13
N LYS A 110 -6.83 -20.57 -8.14
CA LYS A 110 -7.53 -19.94 -9.28
C LYS A 110 -7.62 -18.42 -9.16
N LEU A 111 -7.06 -17.85 -8.10
CA LEU A 111 -7.06 -16.41 -7.88
C LEU A 111 -5.70 -15.81 -8.24
N LYS A 112 -5.73 -14.57 -8.72
CA LYS A 112 -4.56 -13.71 -8.89
C LYS A 112 -4.68 -12.50 -7.99
N LEU A 113 -3.57 -12.09 -7.37
CA LEU A 113 -3.50 -10.84 -6.61
C LEU A 113 -3.46 -9.69 -7.60
N VAL A 114 -4.38 -8.74 -7.47
CA VAL A 114 -4.52 -7.60 -8.40
C VAL A 114 -4.29 -6.25 -7.73
N GLY A 115 -4.30 -6.22 -6.39
CA GLY A 115 -4.19 -4.99 -5.63
C GLY A 115 -3.63 -5.22 -4.24
N VAL A 116 -2.87 -4.25 -3.76
CA VAL A 116 -2.36 -4.15 -2.39
C VAL A 116 -2.63 -2.74 -1.89
N ASP A 117 -3.41 -2.62 -0.83
CA ASP A 117 -3.65 -1.36 -0.15
C ASP A 117 -2.85 -1.33 1.15
N VAL A 118 -2.04 -0.29 1.34
CA VAL A 118 -1.32 -0.02 2.57
C VAL A 118 -1.99 1.16 3.27
N TYR A 119 -2.27 1.01 4.57
CA TYR A 119 -2.96 2.01 5.37
C TYR A 119 -2.01 2.78 6.29
N ASN A 120 -2.23 4.08 6.37
CA ASN A 120 -1.56 5.02 7.27
C ASN A 120 -2.60 5.73 8.18
N PRO A 121 -3.15 5.00 9.17
CA PRO A 121 -4.31 5.44 9.96
C PRO A 121 -4.02 6.65 10.88
N GLU A 122 -2.75 6.94 11.18
CA GLU A 122 -2.37 8.08 12.04
C GLU A 122 -2.77 9.43 11.45
N THR A 123 -3.14 9.46 10.18
CA THR A 123 -3.62 10.63 9.45
C THR A 123 -5.11 10.91 9.67
N TRP A 124 -5.88 9.94 10.19
CA TRP A 124 -7.33 10.06 10.36
C TRP A 124 -7.77 10.83 11.61
N LYS A 125 -6.84 11.12 12.54
CA LYS A 125 -7.15 11.64 13.89
C LYS A 125 -7.83 13.02 13.93
N GLY A 126 -8.05 13.69 12.80
CA GLY A 126 -8.77 14.96 12.72
C GLY A 126 -10.24 14.87 12.27
N GLN A 127 -10.69 13.71 11.78
CA GLN A 127 -12.03 13.55 11.21
C GLN A 127 -12.91 12.66 12.12
N GLU A 128 -13.12 13.12 13.36
CA GLU A 128 -14.14 12.53 14.23
C GLU A 128 -15.53 12.81 13.65
N SER A 129 -16.04 11.88 12.86
CA SER A 129 -17.43 11.87 12.44
C SER A 129 -18.31 11.75 13.69
N LYS A 130 -18.91 12.87 14.10
CA LYS A 130 -19.97 12.94 15.11
C LYS A 130 -21.17 12.12 14.63
N GLY A 131 -21.20 10.82 14.87
CA GLY A 131 -22.26 9.96 14.34
C GLY A 131 -22.26 8.53 14.89
N THR A 132 -23.14 8.33 15.87
CA THR A 132 -23.84 7.09 16.25
C THR A 132 -23.00 5.84 16.59
N GLU A 133 -22.90 5.60 17.89
CA GLU A 133 -22.32 4.42 18.55
C GLU A 133 -22.86 3.07 18.03
N ASN A 134 -21.95 2.08 18.04
CA ASN A 134 -22.14 0.64 18.31
C ASN A 134 -21.70 -0.38 17.26
N LYS A 135 -21.08 0.01 16.15
CA LYS A 135 -20.27 -0.95 15.38
C LYS A 135 -18.80 -0.75 15.74
N LYS A 136 -18.17 -1.80 16.31
CA LYS A 136 -16.71 -1.88 16.44
C LYS A 136 -16.12 -1.74 15.04
N LYS A 137 -15.75 -0.53 14.65
CA LYS A 137 -15.05 -0.26 13.40
C LYS A 137 -13.69 -0.94 13.53
N LEU A 138 -13.46 -2.00 12.78
CA LEU A 138 -12.13 -2.60 12.68
C LEU A 138 -11.19 -1.52 12.13
N GLU A 139 -10.28 -1.08 12.98
CA GLU A 139 -9.31 -0.04 12.68
C GLU A 139 -8.02 -0.71 12.24
N TYR A 140 -7.52 -0.31 11.07
CA TYR A 140 -6.20 -0.72 10.59
C TYR A 140 -5.13 -0.17 11.53
N ARG A 141 -4.13 -0.98 11.84
CA ARG A 141 -2.89 -0.51 12.48
C ARG A 141 -1.98 0.16 11.45
N PRO A 142 -1.05 1.02 11.88
CA PRO A 142 -0.01 1.52 11.01
C PRO A 142 0.81 0.38 10.40
N PHE A 143 1.12 0.48 9.11
CA PHE A 143 1.99 -0.47 8.44
C PHE A 143 3.36 -0.54 9.12
N PRO A 144 3.90 -1.72 9.46
CA PRO A 144 5.08 -1.81 10.32
C PRO A 144 6.42 -1.61 9.59
N ARG A 145 6.44 -1.41 8.27
CA ARG A 145 7.68 -1.45 7.47
C ARG A 145 7.82 -0.28 6.50
N TYR A 146 8.38 0.81 7.01
CA TYR A 146 8.72 2.00 6.22
C TYR A 146 10.24 2.13 6.01
N PRO A 147 10.69 2.79 4.93
CA PRO A 147 9.88 3.33 3.84
C PRO A 147 9.32 2.23 2.92
N ILE A 148 8.18 2.53 2.31
CA ILE A 148 7.68 1.78 1.16
C ILE A 148 8.40 2.32 -0.07
N VAL A 149 9.00 1.41 -0.84
CA VAL A 149 9.81 1.77 -2.01
C VAL A 149 9.01 1.50 -3.27
N ILE A 150 8.68 2.55 -4.02
CA ILE A 150 8.01 2.48 -5.32
C ILE A 150 9.05 2.65 -6.41
N SER A 151 9.16 1.67 -7.31
CA SER A 151 10.07 1.71 -8.45
C SER A 151 9.33 2.20 -9.70
N VAL A 152 9.78 3.33 -10.24
CA VAL A 152 9.24 3.97 -11.45
C VAL A 152 10.18 3.65 -12.62
N PRO A 153 9.69 3.00 -13.69
CA PRO A 153 10.50 2.72 -14.86
C PRO A 153 10.84 4.03 -15.56
N ALA A 154 12.06 4.14 -16.09
CA ALA A 154 12.52 5.34 -16.80
C ALA A 154 11.59 5.71 -17.98
N SER A 155 11.00 4.72 -18.63
CA SER A 155 10.06 4.92 -19.74
C SER A 155 8.79 5.69 -19.35
N ALA A 156 8.29 5.54 -18.12
CA ALA A 156 7.06 6.20 -17.70
C ALA A 156 7.25 7.71 -17.45
N VAL A 157 8.50 8.19 -17.32
CA VAL A 157 8.81 9.61 -17.10
C VAL A 157 8.97 10.36 -18.42
N ALA A 158 9.32 9.67 -19.51
CA ALA A 158 9.65 10.28 -20.79
C ALA A 158 8.43 10.79 -21.59
N ASP A 159 7.25 10.20 -21.38
CA ASP A 159 6.05 10.49 -22.18
C ASP A 159 5.10 11.49 -21.53
N ALA A 160 5.41 12.01 -20.33
CA ALA A 160 4.61 13.06 -19.72
C ALA A 160 4.71 14.33 -20.59
N PRO A 161 3.61 14.81 -21.20
CA PRO A 161 3.64 15.97 -22.07
C PRO A 161 4.13 17.16 -21.26
N THR A 162 5.36 17.58 -21.54
CA THR A 162 6.02 18.66 -20.84
C THR A 162 5.26 19.93 -21.18
N SER A 163 4.31 20.30 -20.31
CA SER A 163 3.66 21.60 -20.40
C SER A 163 4.75 22.65 -20.17
N THR A 164 5.20 23.24 -21.28
CA THR A 164 6.10 24.38 -21.33
C THR A 164 5.65 25.44 -20.34
N THR A 165 6.43 25.66 -19.27
CA THR A 165 6.87 26.98 -18.76
C THR A 165 7.47 26.83 -17.35
N THR A 166 8.80 26.80 -17.28
CA THR A 166 9.63 27.76 -16.51
C THR A 166 11.07 27.26 -16.45
N LYS A 167 11.94 27.96 -17.18
CA LYS A 167 13.40 27.92 -17.02
C LYS A 167 13.74 28.34 -15.59
N ASN A 168 14.29 27.43 -14.78
CA ASN A 168 15.54 27.63 -14.05
C ASN A 168 15.78 26.47 -13.07
N THR A 169 17.06 26.08 -12.99
CA THR A 169 17.75 25.49 -11.82
C THR A 169 18.20 24.02 -11.97
N THR A 170 19.47 23.92 -12.34
CA THR A 170 20.49 22.92 -11.98
C THR A 170 20.38 21.51 -12.53
N THR A 171 21.04 21.36 -13.68
CA THR A 171 21.63 20.18 -14.30
C THR A 171 22.25 19.21 -13.29
N ALA A 172 21.53 18.14 -12.96
CA ALA A 172 22.13 16.86 -12.60
C ALA A 172 22.03 15.95 -13.83
N THR A 173 23.18 15.57 -14.39
CA THR A 173 23.30 14.64 -15.52
C THR A 173 22.93 13.23 -15.05
N SER A 174 21.65 12.96 -14.85
CA SER A 174 21.14 11.61 -14.59
C SER A 174 20.99 10.88 -15.92
N ASP A 175 21.70 9.76 -16.05
CA ASP A 175 21.61 8.85 -17.19
C ASP A 175 20.13 8.47 -17.42
N PRO A 176 19.52 8.79 -18.57
CA PRO A 176 18.08 8.63 -18.81
C PRO A 176 17.58 7.18 -18.76
N SER A 177 18.45 6.20 -18.51
CA SER A 177 18.11 4.78 -18.42
C SER A 177 17.84 4.29 -16.99
N SER A 178 18.11 5.08 -15.95
CA SER A 178 18.01 4.60 -14.57
C SER A 178 16.57 4.73 -14.02
N PRO A 179 15.98 3.67 -13.45
CA PRO A 179 14.66 3.76 -12.83
C PRO A 179 14.67 4.72 -11.63
N THR A 180 13.66 5.57 -11.55
CA THR A 180 13.46 6.48 -10.42
C THR A 180 12.85 5.71 -9.26
N THR A 181 13.32 5.96 -8.04
CA THR A 181 12.80 5.33 -6.82
C THR A 181 12.14 6.37 -5.94
N VAL A 182 10.90 6.12 -5.52
CA VAL A 182 10.15 6.97 -4.59
C VAL A 182 10.07 6.29 -3.23
N LEU A 183 10.48 7.01 -2.18
CA LEU A 183 10.44 6.55 -0.80
C LEU A 183 9.22 7.13 -0.10
N VAL A 184 8.26 6.27 0.24
CA VAL A 184 7.04 6.66 0.93
C VAL A 184 7.18 6.36 2.42
N HIS A 185 7.17 7.41 3.22
CA HIS A 185 7.16 7.39 4.67
C HIS A 185 5.75 7.71 5.19
N PRO A 186 5.42 7.44 6.47
CA PRO A 186 4.15 7.85 7.07
C PRO A 186 3.89 9.36 7.01
N THR A 187 4.96 10.14 6.91
CA THR A 187 4.94 11.60 6.87
C THR A 187 4.92 12.18 5.45
N THR A 188 5.04 11.35 4.41
CA THR A 188 4.98 11.80 3.01
C THR A 188 3.66 12.51 2.74
N GLN A 189 3.72 13.64 2.04
CA GLN A 189 2.57 14.50 1.73
C GLN A 189 2.21 14.43 0.25
N ALA A 190 1.06 14.96 -0.13
CA ALA A 190 0.58 14.91 -1.51
C ALA A 190 1.57 15.53 -2.52
N HIS A 191 2.18 16.66 -2.18
CA HIS A 191 3.14 17.32 -3.08
C HIS A 191 4.44 16.51 -3.28
N ASP A 192 4.83 15.65 -2.34
CA ASP A 192 5.99 14.77 -2.50
C ASP A 192 5.72 13.74 -3.61
N PHE A 193 4.48 13.22 -3.67
CA PHE A 193 4.08 12.29 -4.72
C PHE A 193 4.08 12.96 -6.08
N THR A 194 3.47 14.14 -6.25
CA THR A 194 3.46 14.82 -7.55
C THR A 194 4.86 15.27 -7.98
N SER A 195 5.71 15.68 -7.04
CA SER A 195 7.11 16.03 -7.36
C SER A 195 7.93 14.82 -7.82
N SER A 196 7.61 13.62 -7.32
CA SER A 196 8.36 12.41 -7.61
C SER A 196 7.80 11.57 -8.77
N LEU A 197 6.47 11.57 -8.93
CA LEU A 197 5.73 10.74 -9.89
C LEU A 197 5.19 11.57 -11.07
N GLY A 198 5.26 12.90 -11.02
CA GLY A 198 4.64 13.80 -11.99
C GLY A 198 3.15 14.00 -11.74
N GLU A 199 2.47 14.58 -12.73
CA GLU A 199 1.02 14.81 -12.68
C GLU A 199 0.25 13.47 -12.76
N PRO A 200 -0.80 13.27 -11.94
CA PRO A 200 -1.61 12.05 -12.00
C PRO A 200 -2.53 12.05 -13.24
N ASP A 201 -2.76 10.86 -13.80
CA ASP A 201 -3.68 10.66 -14.93
C ASP A 201 -5.13 10.95 -14.52
N ARG A 202 -5.48 10.62 -13.28
CA ARG A 202 -6.84 10.75 -12.75
C ARG A 202 -6.79 11.28 -11.33
N LYS A 203 -7.80 12.07 -10.98
CA LYS A 203 -7.99 12.62 -9.64
C LYS A 203 -9.46 12.75 -9.30
N GLY A 204 -9.80 12.67 -8.02
CA GLY A 204 -11.19 12.81 -7.57
C GLY A 204 -11.33 12.84 -6.06
N GLY A 205 -12.58 12.79 -5.58
CA GLY A 205 -12.90 12.84 -4.15
C GLY A 205 -13.05 14.26 -3.61
N GLY A 206 -12.97 14.40 -2.28
CA GLY A 206 -13.23 15.65 -1.55
C GLY A 206 -14.71 15.90 -1.24
N ALA A 207 -15.64 15.36 -2.04
CA ALA A 207 -17.06 15.36 -1.73
C ALA A 207 -17.45 14.12 -0.89
N GLY A 208 -18.08 14.34 0.27
CA GLY A 208 -18.61 13.27 1.12
C GLY A 208 -17.58 12.71 2.11
N SER A 209 -17.57 11.39 2.30
CA SER A 209 -16.75 10.70 3.31
C SER A 209 -15.40 10.18 2.80
N MET A 210 -15.11 10.35 1.51
CA MET A 210 -13.86 9.90 0.89
C MET A 210 -12.90 11.08 0.77
N GLY A 211 -11.61 10.83 1.03
CA GLY A 211 -10.58 11.83 0.84
C GLY A 211 -10.44 12.24 -0.62
N ILE A 212 -9.62 13.25 -0.90
CA ILE A 212 -9.10 13.43 -2.27
C ILE A 212 -8.15 12.28 -2.60
N TRP A 213 -8.11 11.89 -3.86
CA TRP A 213 -7.20 10.86 -4.35
C TRP A 213 -6.60 11.25 -5.70
N CYS A 214 -5.40 10.74 -5.94
CA CYS A 214 -4.65 10.86 -7.19
C CYS A 214 -4.24 9.46 -7.66
N GLU A 215 -4.33 9.22 -8.96
CA GLU A 215 -3.99 7.93 -9.59
C GLU A 215 -3.02 8.16 -10.75
N TRP A 216 -1.90 7.44 -10.72
CA TRP A 216 -0.93 7.28 -11.80
C TRP A 216 -1.12 5.88 -12.39
N THR A 217 -2.09 5.76 -13.31
CA THR A 217 -2.54 4.49 -13.89
C THR A 217 -1.40 3.76 -14.57
N GLN A 218 -0.52 4.49 -15.27
CA GLN A 218 0.66 3.92 -15.95
C GLN A 218 1.68 3.34 -14.96
N LEU A 219 1.68 3.83 -13.72
CA LEU A 219 2.55 3.33 -12.67
C LEU A 219 1.92 2.21 -11.85
N GLY A 220 0.59 2.08 -11.90
CA GLY A 220 -0.19 1.17 -11.05
C GLY A 220 -0.25 1.67 -9.60
N VAL A 221 -0.33 3.00 -9.42
CA VAL A 221 -0.31 3.65 -8.10
C VAL A 221 -1.53 4.55 -7.95
N MET A 222 -2.24 4.43 -6.84
CA MET A 222 -3.26 5.39 -6.40
C MET A 222 -2.98 5.76 -4.94
N VAL A 223 -3.12 7.04 -4.62
CA VAL A 223 -2.93 7.56 -3.27
C VAL A 223 -4.18 8.30 -2.85
N GLU A 224 -4.77 7.89 -1.74
CA GLU A 224 -5.81 8.64 -1.04
C GLU A 224 -5.16 9.46 0.08
N PHE A 225 -5.66 10.68 0.25
CA PHE A 225 -5.12 11.68 1.15
C PHE A 225 -6.13 12.03 2.25
N ALA A 226 -5.64 12.34 3.44
CA ALA A 226 -6.48 12.71 4.59
C ALA A 226 -7.04 14.14 4.48
N SER A 227 -7.69 14.47 3.37
CA SER A 227 -8.36 15.74 3.11
C SER A 227 -9.77 15.50 2.59
N ALA A 228 -10.78 16.03 3.28
CA ALA A 228 -12.19 15.89 2.93
C ALA A 228 -12.94 17.22 3.10
N GLY A 229 -14.08 17.38 2.41
CA GLY A 229 -14.92 18.58 2.44
C GLY A 229 -14.72 19.51 1.23
N LEU A 230 -15.45 20.63 1.23
CA LEU A 230 -15.52 21.56 0.09
C LEU A 230 -14.16 22.16 -0.32
N GLU A 231 -13.23 22.29 0.63
CA GLU A 231 -11.89 22.85 0.42
C GLU A 231 -10.80 21.77 0.39
N ALA A 232 -11.18 20.50 0.17
CA ALA A 232 -10.25 19.39 0.31
C ALA A 232 -9.07 19.47 -0.67
N TRP A 233 -9.32 19.98 -1.88
CA TRP A 233 -8.28 20.18 -2.90
C TRP A 233 -7.34 21.33 -2.56
N ASP A 234 -7.86 22.45 -2.04
CA ASP A 234 -7.06 23.62 -1.68
C ASP A 234 -6.10 23.32 -0.52
N LYS A 235 -6.56 22.51 0.44
CA LYS A 235 -5.76 22.08 1.61
C LYS A 235 -4.98 20.79 1.35
N GLY A 236 -5.30 20.08 0.28
CA GLY A 236 -4.82 18.73 0.00
C GLY A 236 -3.34 18.62 -0.29
N ARG A 237 -2.68 19.72 -0.64
CA ARG A 237 -1.24 19.70 -0.99
C ARG A 237 -0.34 19.22 0.14
N ASP A 238 -0.64 19.64 1.36
CA ASP A 238 0.22 19.43 2.53
C ASP A 238 -0.32 18.32 3.45
N VAL A 239 -1.40 17.65 3.04
CA VAL A 239 -1.93 16.52 3.83
C VAL A 239 -1.12 15.25 3.55
N ARG A 240 -1.05 14.43 4.58
CA ARG A 240 -0.43 13.10 4.51
C ARG A 240 -1.35 12.12 3.79
N TRP A 241 -0.74 11.14 3.13
CA TRP A 241 -1.49 10.02 2.54
C TRP A 241 -2.08 9.14 3.64
N MET A 242 -3.27 8.60 3.38
CA MET A 242 -3.98 7.67 4.26
C MET A 242 -4.00 6.25 3.71
N VAL A 243 -4.08 6.11 2.37
CA VAL A 243 -4.08 4.82 1.69
C VAL A 243 -3.17 4.92 0.47
N LEU A 244 -2.24 3.99 0.36
CA LEU A 244 -1.42 3.77 -0.83
C LEU A 244 -1.88 2.45 -1.46
N SER A 245 -2.48 2.54 -2.64
CA SER A 245 -2.94 1.40 -3.41
C SER A 245 -1.97 1.12 -4.55
N LEU A 246 -1.51 -0.12 -4.63
CA LEU A 246 -0.66 -0.63 -5.70
C LEU A 246 -1.44 -1.68 -6.47
N PHE A 247 -1.52 -1.56 -7.79
CA PHE A 247 -2.29 -2.45 -8.64
C PHE A 247 -1.56 -2.79 -9.94
N GLU A 248 -2.05 -3.79 -10.66
CA GLU A 248 -1.53 -4.13 -11.98
C GLU A 248 -1.59 -2.86 -12.84
N ARG A 249 -0.46 -2.46 -13.45
CA ARG A 249 -0.46 -1.34 -14.40
C ARG A 249 -1.53 -1.63 -15.44
N GLY A 250 -2.27 -0.59 -15.83
CA GLY A 250 -3.26 -0.75 -16.88
C GLY A 250 -2.58 -1.42 -18.06
N ASP A 251 -3.05 -2.63 -18.41
CA ASP A 251 -2.93 -3.07 -19.79
C ASP A 251 -3.52 -1.90 -20.56
N GLU A 252 -2.72 -1.28 -21.43
CA GLU A 252 -3.23 -0.35 -22.42
C GLU A 252 -4.56 -0.94 -22.87
N VAL A 253 -5.66 -0.21 -22.68
CA VAL A 253 -6.95 -0.66 -23.18
C VAL A 253 -6.73 -0.72 -24.68
N VAL A 254 -6.31 -1.88 -25.18
CA VAL A 254 -6.27 -2.18 -26.59
C VAL A 254 -7.74 -2.10 -26.92
N VAL A 255 -8.14 -0.95 -27.46
CA VAL A 255 -9.49 -0.72 -27.95
C VAL A 255 -9.62 -1.68 -29.12
N GLU A 256 -9.97 -2.92 -28.79
CA GLU A 256 -10.10 -4.01 -29.73
C GLU A 256 -11.35 -3.71 -30.56
N GLY A 257 -11.13 -3.13 -31.74
CA GLY A 257 -12.15 -2.98 -32.76
C GLY A 257 -12.94 -1.66 -32.70
N ALA A 258 -12.31 -0.58 -33.13
CA ALA A 258 -13.00 0.26 -34.11
C ALA A 258 -13.11 -0.55 -35.41
N GLU A 259 -14.05 -1.48 -35.46
CA GLU A 259 -14.40 -2.20 -36.67
C GLU A 259 -14.93 -1.15 -37.66
N ALA A 260 -14.09 -0.75 -38.61
CA ALA A 260 -14.45 0.15 -39.68
C ALA A 260 -15.57 -0.52 -40.48
N LYS A 261 -16.82 -0.18 -40.15
CA LYS A 261 -17.98 -0.43 -41.01
C LYS A 261 -17.90 0.53 -42.19
N ASP A 262 -17.10 0.16 -43.18
CA ASP A 262 -17.32 0.64 -44.54
C ASP A 262 -18.68 0.09 -45.01
N ARG A 263 -19.61 1.01 -45.27
CA ARG A 263 -20.86 0.78 -46.00
C ARG A 263 -20.89 1.69 -47.21
#